data_AF-A0A7S0PLM2-F1
#
_entry.id   AF-A0A7S0PLM2-F1
#
_cell.length_a   1.000
_cell.length_b   1.000
_cell.length_c   1.000
_cell.angle_alpha   90.00
_cell.angle_beta   90.00
_cell.angle_gamma   90.00
#
_symmetry.space_group_name_H-M   'P 1'
#
loop_
_entity.id
_entity.type
_entity.pdbx_description
1 polymer ?
#
loop_
_entity_poly.entity_id
_entity_poly.type
_entity_poly.pdbx_seq_one_letter_code
_entity_poly.pdbx_strand_id
1 'polypeptide(L)'
;MIDGVLDIIKEYHANELKLVLASSASMQTIHNIFDRFDLNQYFMAKFSGADLAQSKPHPEIFEKAAFATGYERSQCMVIEDSTNGIKAANAAGIFCVGYDSVHSKNQDYSIADHVIS
;
A
#
# COMPACT_ATOMS: atom_id res chain seq x y z
N MET A 1 -11.28 10.75 2.54
CA MET A 1 -10.38 9.90 3.33
C MET A 1 -11.28 9.02 4.18
N ILE A 2 -10.95 7.75 4.36
CA ILE A 2 -11.71 6.86 5.25
C ILE A 2 -11.46 7.32 6.69
N ASP A 3 -12.51 7.31 7.52
CA ASP A 3 -12.42 7.75 8.91
C ASP A 3 -11.39 6.91 9.69
N GLY A 4 -10.60 7.55 10.56
CA GLY A 4 -9.55 6.92 11.36
C GLY A 4 -8.22 6.66 10.63
N VAL A 5 -8.16 6.70 9.29
CA VAL A 5 -6.91 6.43 8.54
C VAL A 5 -5.80 7.42 8.87
N LEU A 6 -6.12 8.71 9.01
CA LEU A 6 -5.11 9.71 9.36
C LEU A 6 -4.51 9.47 10.75
N ASP A 7 -5.33 9.03 11.70
CA ASP A 7 -4.88 8.77 13.08
C ASP A 7 -3.97 7.54 13.12
N ILE A 8 -4.31 6.49 12.38
CA ILE A 8 -3.46 5.30 12.22
C ILE A 8 -2.13 5.64 11.54
N ILE A 9 -2.13 6.45 10.47
CA ILE A 9 -0.91 6.91 9.80
C ILE A 9 0.00 7.66 10.79
N LYS A 10 -0.56 8.56 11.59
CA LYS A 10 0.17 9.31 12.61
C LYS A 10 0.71 8.40 13.70
N GLU A 11 -0.09 7.45 14.17
CA GLU A 11 0.31 6.46 15.17
C GLU A 11 1.47 5.61 14.66
N TYR A 12 1.38 5.06 13.45
CA TYR A 12 2.44 4.26 12.87
C TYR A 12 3.73 5.06 12.69
N HIS A 13 3.62 6.29 12.19
CA HIS A 13 4.78 7.17 12.06
C HIS A 13 5.39 7.52 13.43
N ALA A 14 4.58 7.80 14.45
CA ALA A 14 5.05 8.09 15.81
C ALA A 14 5.73 6.89 16.47
N ASN A 15 5.35 5.67 16.10
CA ASN A 15 6.01 4.42 16.48
C ASN A 15 7.15 4.01 15.54
N GLU A 16 7.64 4.95 14.72
CA GLU A 16 8.81 4.80 13.84
C GLU A 16 8.66 3.74 12.72
N LEU A 17 7.42 3.33 12.38
CA LEU A 17 7.18 2.49 11.22
C LEU A 17 7.49 3.25 9.93
N LYS A 18 8.17 2.58 8.99
CA LYS A 18 8.44 3.11 7.66
C LYS A 18 7.20 2.98 6.79
N LEU A 19 6.59 4.12 6.47
CA LEU A 19 5.42 4.17 5.60
C LEU A 19 5.82 4.46 4.16
N VAL A 20 5.35 3.61 3.25
CA VAL A 20 5.55 3.74 1.81
C VAL A 20 4.20 3.61 1.11
N LEU A 21 3.91 4.49 0.17
CA LEU A 21 2.74 4.37 -0.69
C LEU A 21 3.09 3.60 -1.97
N ALA A 22 2.30 2.59 -2.30
CA ALA A 22 2.37 1.84 -3.56
C ALA A 22 0.98 1.79 -4.22
N SER A 23 0.72 2.66 -5.19
CA SER A 23 -0.61 2.85 -5.79
C SER A 23 -0.60 2.65 -7.30
N SER A 24 -1.71 2.18 -7.88
CA SER A 24 -1.89 2.15 -9.36
C SER A 24 -2.25 3.53 -9.94
N ALA A 25 -2.49 4.53 -9.09
CA ALA A 25 -2.77 5.89 -9.54
C ALA A 25 -1.52 6.56 -10.12
N SER A 26 -1.73 7.54 -11.00
CA SER A 26 -0.62 8.38 -11.50
C SER A 26 0.07 9.15 -10.37
N MET A 27 1.36 9.47 -10.53
CA MET A 27 2.07 10.32 -9.56
C MET A 27 1.39 11.68 -9.35
N GLN A 28 0.76 12.25 -10.38
CA GLN A 28 0.00 13.50 -10.25
C GLN A 28 -1.19 13.34 -9.30
N THR A 29 -1.97 12.26 -9.44
CA THR A 29 -3.09 11.95 -8.54
C THR A 29 -2.59 11.74 -7.11
N ILE A 30 -1.47 11.02 -6.95
CA ILE A 30 -0.86 10.77 -5.64
C ILE A 30 -0.47 12.10 -4.96
N HIS A 31 0.23 12.99 -5.66
CA HIS A 31 0.63 14.29 -5.11
C HIS A 31 -0.59 15.13 -4.70
N ASN A 32 -1.61 15.22 -5.56
CA ASN A 32 -2.82 15.97 -5.25
C ASN A 32 -3.51 15.48 -3.96
N ILE A 33 -3.57 14.17 -3.74
CA ILE A 33 -4.14 13.59 -2.51
C ILE A 33 -3.22 13.86 -1.31
N PHE A 34 -1.92 13.67 -1.47
CA PHE A 34 -0.95 13.86 -0.39
C PHE A 34 -0.89 15.31 0.09
N ASP A 35 -0.91 16.26 -0.83
CA ASP A 35 -0.89 17.69 -0.51
C ASP A 35 -2.19 18.13 0.13
N ARG A 36 -3.33 17.63 -0.37
CA ARG A 36 -4.66 17.95 0.19
C ARG A 36 -4.81 17.53 1.65
N PHE A 37 -4.21 16.41 2.04
CA PHE A 37 -4.33 15.84 3.38
C PHE A 37 -3.03 15.93 4.22
N ASP A 38 -2.05 16.70 3.74
CA ASP A 38 -0.75 16.91 4.40
C ASP A 38 -0.04 15.59 4.80
N LEU A 39 -0.03 14.62 3.88
CA LEU A 39 0.51 13.27 4.16
C LEU A 39 2.01 13.13 3.91
N ASN A 40 2.63 14.07 3.20
CA ASN A 40 4.03 13.96 2.77
C ASN A 40 5.00 13.77 3.94
N GLN A 41 4.70 14.34 5.10
CA GLN A 41 5.53 14.24 6.30
C GLN A 41 5.60 12.83 6.90
N TYR A 42 4.65 11.94 6.58
CA TYR A 42 4.56 10.61 7.19
C TYR A 42 5.15 9.49 6.34
N PHE A 43 5.29 9.70 5.03
CA PHE A 43 5.70 8.66 4.08
C PHE A 43 7.10 8.93 3.53
N MET A 44 7.99 7.95 3.64
CA MET A 44 9.36 8.08 3.15
C MET A 44 9.48 7.92 1.63
N ALA A 45 8.53 7.24 0.99
CA ALA A 45 8.53 7.00 -0.45
C ALA A 45 7.10 6.82 -1.00
N LYS A 46 6.96 7.10 -2.30
CA LYS A 46 5.73 6.97 -3.08
C LYS A 46 6.05 6.31 -4.42
N PHE A 47 5.31 5.27 -4.79
CA PHE A 47 5.44 4.57 -6.06
C PHE A 47 4.09 4.54 -6.78
N SER A 48 4.13 4.91 -8.05
CA SER A 48 3.01 4.89 -8.99
C SER A 48 3.19 3.73 -9.94
N GLY A 49 2.20 2.82 -9.98
CA GLY A 49 2.15 1.71 -10.91
C GLY A 49 2.01 2.16 -12.36
N ALA A 50 1.48 3.36 -12.60
CA ALA A 50 1.37 3.95 -13.94
C ALA A 50 2.74 4.24 -14.58
N ASP A 51 3.79 4.37 -13.77
CA ASP A 51 5.16 4.66 -14.22
C ASP A 51 6.05 3.40 -14.21
N LEU A 52 5.49 2.23 -13.89
CA LEU A 52 6.21 0.95 -13.85
C LEU A 52 6.12 0.19 -15.18
N ALA A 53 7.14 -0.63 -15.44
CA ALA A 53 7.12 -1.54 -16.59
C ALA A 53 6.00 -2.57 -16.47
N GLN A 54 5.71 -3.02 -15.24
CA GLN A 54 4.60 -3.92 -14.94
C GLN A 54 3.78 -3.41 -13.74
N SER A 55 2.48 -3.23 -13.96
CA SER A 55 1.52 -2.88 -12.91
C SER A 55 1.00 -4.12 -12.16
N LYS A 56 0.36 -3.91 -11.01
CA LYS A 56 -0.38 -4.96 -10.26
C LYS A 56 -1.30 -5.73 -11.24
N PRO A 57 -1.29 -7.08 -11.25
CA PRO A 57 -0.85 -7.97 -10.18
C PRO A 57 0.64 -8.33 -10.17
N HIS A 58 1.47 -7.71 -11.02
CA HIS A 58 2.91 -7.91 -10.96
C HIS A 58 3.51 -7.36 -9.64
N PRO A 59 4.50 -8.03 -9.02
CA PRO A 59 5.02 -7.66 -7.71
C PRO A 59 5.93 -6.41 -7.70
N GLU A 60 6.40 -5.96 -8.86
CA GLU A 60 7.42 -4.90 -9.03
C GLU A 60 7.20 -3.68 -8.11
N ILE A 61 5.96 -3.21 -7.96
CA ILE A 61 5.67 -2.05 -7.12
C ILE A 61 5.96 -2.30 -5.63
N PHE A 62 5.63 -3.49 -5.14
CA PHE A 62 5.85 -3.86 -3.73
C PHE A 62 7.29 -4.28 -3.47
N GLU A 63 7.98 -4.87 -4.46
CA GLU A 63 9.41 -5.11 -4.38
C GLU A 63 10.21 -3.81 -4.28
N LYS A 64 9.86 -2.82 -5.11
CA LYS A 64 10.45 -1.47 -5.04
C LYS A 64 10.12 -0.77 -3.71
N ALA A 65 8.87 -0.90 -3.26
CA ALA A 65 8.44 -0.33 -1.98
C ALA A 65 9.23 -0.91 -0.80
N ALA A 66 9.32 -2.25 -0.70
CA ALA A 66 10.09 -2.92 0.35
C ALA A 66 11.58 -2.54 0.29
N PHE A 67 12.19 -2.55 -0.91
CA PHE A 67 13.58 -2.16 -1.09
C PHE A 67 13.86 -0.73 -0.59
N ALA A 68 12.95 0.21 -0.83
CA ALA A 68 13.10 1.60 -0.38
C ALA A 68 13.12 1.75 1.15
N THR A 69 12.51 0.82 1.89
CA THR A 69 12.53 0.85 3.35
C THR A 69 13.87 0.45 3.96
N GLY A 70 14.68 -0.32 3.22
CA GLY A 70 15.91 -0.96 3.71
C GLY A 70 15.68 -2.21 4.57
N TYR A 71 14.44 -2.67 4.74
CA TYR A 71 14.09 -3.89 5.47
C TYR A 71 13.88 -5.09 4.56
N GLU A 72 14.00 -6.29 5.12
CA GLU A 72 13.65 -7.53 4.44
C GLU A 72 12.13 -7.59 4.17
N ARG A 73 11.74 -8.31 3.13
CA ARG A 73 10.32 -8.50 2.75
C ARG A 73 9.50 -9.14 3.87
N SER A 74 10.11 -10.02 4.66
CA SER A 74 9.52 -10.66 5.84
C SER A 74 9.26 -9.72 7.02
N GLN A 75 9.80 -8.50 6.97
CA GLN A 75 9.60 -7.44 7.95
C GLN A 75 8.63 -6.36 7.44
N CYS A 76 8.13 -6.52 6.21
CA CYS A 76 7.17 -5.62 5.59
C CYS A 76 5.76 -6.22 5.66
N MET A 77 4.76 -5.33 5.67
CA MET A 77 3.35 -5.68 5.53
C MET A 77 2.70 -4.75 4.49
N VAL A 78 1.82 -5.32 3.66
CA VAL A 78 0.97 -4.57 2.72
C VAL A 78 -0.46 -4.54 3.26
N ILE A 79 -1.09 -3.37 3.18
CA ILE A 79 -2.55 -3.23 3.37
C ILE A 79 -3.14 -2.96 1.98
N GLU A 80 -4.07 -3.79 1.54
CA GLU A 80 -4.65 -3.75 0.19
C GLU A 80 -6.14 -4.06 0.18
N ASP A 81 -6.89 -3.39 -0.68
CA ASP A 81 -8.33 -3.57 -0.82
C ASP A 81 -8.73 -4.22 -2.15
N SER A 82 -7.76 -4.53 -3.02
CA SER A 82 -8.00 -5.03 -4.36
C SER A 82 -7.39 -6.42 -4.63
N THR A 83 -8.07 -7.25 -5.42
CA THR A 83 -7.56 -8.58 -5.84
C THR A 83 -6.21 -8.48 -6.53
N ASN A 84 -6.02 -7.49 -7.41
CA ASN A 84 -4.74 -7.31 -8.09
C ASN A 84 -3.64 -6.87 -7.13
N GLY A 85 -3.96 -6.05 -6.13
CA GLY A 85 -3.03 -5.67 -5.09
C GLY A 85 -2.62 -6.85 -4.22
N ILE A 86 -3.57 -7.64 -3.75
CA ILE A 86 -3.29 -8.83 -2.94
C ILE A 86 -2.44 -9.84 -3.73
N LYS A 87 -2.76 -10.09 -5.01
CA LYS A 87 -1.93 -10.94 -5.88
C LYS A 87 -0.50 -10.42 -6.01
N ALA A 88 -0.32 -9.10 -6.15
CA ALA A 88 1.00 -8.49 -6.24
C ALA A 88 1.79 -8.58 -4.93
N ALA A 89 1.14 -8.42 -3.77
CA ALA A 89 1.78 -8.57 -2.47
C ALA A 89 2.25 -10.01 -2.25
N ASN A 90 1.40 -10.99 -2.55
CA ASN A 90 1.74 -12.40 -2.46
C ASN A 90 2.86 -12.79 -3.42
N ALA A 91 2.81 -12.31 -4.66
CA ALA A 91 3.88 -12.54 -5.64
C ALA A 91 5.21 -11.90 -5.21
N ALA A 92 5.17 -10.82 -4.42
CA ALA A 92 6.35 -10.21 -3.83
C ALA A 92 6.87 -10.98 -2.61
N GLY A 93 6.07 -11.89 -2.04
CA GLY A 93 6.39 -12.61 -0.81
C GLY A 93 6.33 -11.71 0.43
N ILE A 94 5.40 -10.75 0.44
CA ILE A 94 5.20 -9.81 1.56
C ILE A 94 3.84 -10.11 2.21
N PHE A 95 3.79 -10.11 3.54
CA PHE A 95 2.57 -10.36 4.30
C PHE A 95 1.47 -9.36 3.92
N CYS A 96 0.30 -9.86 3.53
CA CYS A 96 -0.78 -9.05 2.99
C CYS A 96 -2.02 -9.07 3.90
N VAL A 97 -2.39 -7.89 4.38
CA VAL A 97 -3.69 -7.64 5.02
C VAL A 97 -4.67 -7.12 3.97
N GLY A 98 -5.67 -7.94 3.66
CA GLY A 98 -6.81 -7.56 2.84
C GLY A 98 -7.81 -6.70 3.63
N TYR A 99 -8.12 -5.50 3.13
CA TYR A 99 -9.18 -4.66 3.68
C TYR A 99 -10.46 -4.78 2.85
N ASP A 100 -11.43 -5.53 3.36
CA ASP A 100 -12.76 -5.74 2.76
C ASP A 100 -13.68 -4.55 3.04
N SER A 101 -13.47 -3.48 2.27
CA SER A 101 -14.21 -2.23 2.40
C SER A 101 -15.53 -2.25 1.62
N VAL A 102 -16.56 -1.59 2.14
CA VAL A 102 -17.80 -1.29 1.40
C VAL A 102 -17.58 -0.52 0.09
N HIS A 103 -16.43 0.13 -0.06
CA HIS A 103 -16.03 0.85 -1.26
C HIS A 103 -15.39 -0.04 -2.34
N SER A 104 -14.98 -1.26 -2.00
CA SER A 104 -14.16 -2.14 -2.84
C SER A 104 -14.94 -3.40 -3.19
N LYS A 105 -15.85 -3.26 -4.16
CA LYS A 105 -16.77 -4.34 -4.55
C LYS A 105 -16.10 -5.35 -5.48
N ASN A 106 -16.59 -6.60 -5.45
CA ASN A 106 -16.20 -7.69 -6.35
C ASN A 106 -14.70 -8.02 -6.29
N GLN A 107 -14.13 -8.02 -5.09
CA GLN A 107 -12.75 -8.42 -4.86
C GLN A 107 -12.70 -9.83 -4.24
N ASP A 108 -11.72 -10.59 -4.67
CA ASP A 108 -11.28 -11.85 -4.08
C ASP A 108 -10.15 -11.59 -3.06
N TYR A 109 -10.47 -11.83 -1.78
CA TYR A 109 -9.56 -11.72 -0.63
C TYR A 109 -9.02 -13.09 -0.17
N SER A 110 -9.38 -14.19 -0.84
CA SER A 110 -9.12 -15.56 -0.37
C SER A 110 -7.64 -15.91 -0.21
N ILE A 111 -6.77 -15.15 -0.85
CA ILE A 111 -5.32 -15.36 -0.82
C ILE A 111 -4.60 -14.34 0.08
N ALA A 112 -5.30 -13.40 0.74
CA ALA A 112 -4.66 -12.53 1.73
C ALA A 112 -4.27 -13.34 2.97
N ASP A 113 -3.17 -12.97 3.64
CA ASP A 113 -2.74 -13.63 4.87
C ASP A 113 -3.68 -13.31 6.05
N HIS A 114 -4.27 -12.12 6.04
CA HIS A 114 -5.27 -11.70 7.00
C HIS A 114 -6.32 -10.80 6.33
N VAL A 115 -7.57 -10.83 6.80
CA VAL A 115 -8.65 -9.99 6.27
C VAL A 115 -9.31 -9.22 7.40
N ILE A 116 -9.49 -7.91 7.19
CA ILE A 116 -10.19 -6.98 8.09
C ILE A 116 -11.27 -6.21 7.32
N SER A 117 -12.28 -5.70 8.03
CA SER A 117 -13.45 -5.00 7.45
C SER A 117 -13.77 -3.72 8.21
#